data_AF-Q3JWU8-F1
#
_entry.id   AF-Q3JWU8-F1
#
_cell.length_a   1.000
_cell.length_b   1.000
_cell.length_c   1.000
_cell.angle_alpha   90.00
_cell.angle_beta   90.00
_cell.angle_gamma   90.00
#
_symmetry.space_group_name_H-M   'P 1'
#
loop_
_entity.id
_entity.type
_entity.pdbx_description
1 polymer ?
#
loop_
_entity_poly.entity_id
_entity_poly.type
_entity_poly.pdbx_seq_one_letter_code
_entity_poly.pdbx_strand_id
1 'polypeptide(L)' 'MPSPCTNVCRIDARTGWCEGCRRTRDEIAAWRKLDDDAKRTVLARIATRRAA' A
#
# COMPACT_ATOMS: atom_id res chain seq x y z
N MET A 1 0.08 -13.44 -0.68
CA MET A 1 -1.00 -12.42 -0.44
C MET A 1 -1.37 -11.66 -1.71
N PRO A 2 -2.67 -11.42 -2.01
CA PRO A 2 -3.10 -10.62 -3.16
C PRO A 2 -2.68 -9.14 -3.02
N SER A 3 -2.35 -8.51 -4.14
CA SER A 3 -1.99 -7.09 -4.18
C SER A 3 -3.23 -6.20 -4.03
N PRO A 4 -3.23 -5.16 -3.18
CA PRO A 4 -4.36 -4.23 -3.02
C PRO A 4 -4.44 -3.17 -4.15
N CYS A 5 -3.74 -3.39 -5.27
CA CYS A 5 -3.62 -2.44 -6.37
C CYS A 5 -4.93 -2.33 -7.15
N THR A 6 -5.39 -1.10 -7.42
CA THR A 6 -6.58 -0.79 -8.22
C THR A 6 -6.23 -0.25 -9.62
N ASN A 7 -4.98 -0.44 -10.06
CA ASN A 7 -4.39 0.16 -11.28
C ASN A 7 -4.35 1.70 -11.31
N VAL A 8 -4.67 2.35 -10.19
CA VAL A 8 -4.39 3.78 -9.98
C VAL A 8 -3.01 3.92 -9.37
N CYS A 9 -2.08 4.57 -10.08
CA CYS A 9 -0.73 4.86 -9.60
C CYS A 9 -0.52 6.37 -9.48
N ARG A 10 -1.23 6.99 -8.53
CA ARG A 10 -1.08 8.40 -8.19
C ARG A 10 -0.84 8.52 -6.70
N ILE A 11 0.21 9.24 -6.32
CA ILE A 11 0.57 9.50 -4.92
C ILE A 11 -0.02 10.85 -4.55
N ASP A 12 -0.88 10.86 -3.53
CA ASP A 12 -1.36 12.10 -2.91
C ASP A 12 -0.19 12.77 -2.21
N ALA A 13 0.14 14.00 -2.62
CA ALA A 13 1.30 14.74 -2.12
C ALA A 13 1.16 15.19 -0.66
N ARG A 14 -0.06 15.22 -0.11
CA ARG A 14 -0.34 15.64 1.26
C ARG A 14 -0.16 14.49 2.26
N THR A 15 -0.53 13.28 1.88
CA THR A 15 -0.49 12.07 2.71
C THR A 15 0.71 11.17 2.41
N GLY A 16 1.29 11.29 1.21
CA GLY A 16 2.35 10.41 0.73
C GLY A 16 1.85 9.00 0.35
N TRP A 17 0.54 8.81 0.20
CA TRP A 17 -0.07 7.51 -0.10
C TRP A 17 -0.64 7.47 -1.51
N CYS A 18 -0.67 6.27 -2.07
CA CYS A 18 -1.36 6.01 -3.32
C CYS A 18 -2.87 6.21 -3.15
N GLU A 19 -3.50 7.01 -4.01
CA GLU A 19 -4.94 7.30 -3.91
C GLU A 19 -5.82 6.06 -4.09
N GLY A 20 -5.36 5.07 -4.88
CA GLY A 20 -6.08 3.81 -5.06
C GLY A 20 -5.82 2.78 -3.95
N CYS A 21 -4.56 2.37 -3.80
CA CYS A 21 -4.19 1.28 -2.90
C CYS A 21 -3.74 1.71 -1.50
N ARG A 22 -3.63 3.03 -1.23
CA ARG A 22 -3.17 3.63 0.04
C ARG A 22 -1.80 3.13 0.54
N ARG A 23 -1.00 2.55 -0.36
CA ARG A 23 0.42 2.22 -0.11
C ARG A 23 1.33 3.43 -0.33
N THR A 24 2.45 3.47 0.36
CA THR A 24 3.54 4.40 0.04
C THR A 24 4.30 3.96 -1.20
N ARG A 25 5.13 4.86 -1.77
CA ARG A 25 6.02 4.52 -2.89
C ARG A 25 6.96 3.36 -2.57
N ASP A 26 7.52 3.34 -1.36
CA ASP A 26 8.44 2.29 -0.92
C ASP A 26 7.76 0.94 -0.77
N GLU A 27 6.54 0.92 -0.21
CA GLU A 27 5.72 -0.29 -0.11
C GLU A 27 5.36 -0.85 -1.50
N ILE A 28 5.11 0.03 -2.48
CA ILE A 28 4.87 -0.39 -3.87
C ILE A 28 6.13 -1.01 -4.49
N ALA A 29 7.28 -0.35 -4.34
CA ALA A 29 8.56 -0.81 -4.88
C ALA A 29 9.03 -2.14 -4.25
N ALA A 30 8.82 -2.31 -2.94
CA ALA A 30 9.23 -3.49 -2.20
C ALA A 30 8.24 -4.67 -2.32
N TRP A 31 6.98 -4.45 -2.73
CA TRP A 31 5.88 -5.42 -2.63
C TRP A 31 6.21 -6.83 -3.13
N ARG A 32 6.86 -6.95 -4.29
CA ARG A 32 7.21 -8.25 -4.89
C ARG A 32 8.28 -9.01 -4.09
N LYS A 33 9.11 -8.29 -3.33
CA LYS A 33 10.21 -8.82 -2.52
C LYS A 33 9.80 -9.15 -1.08
N LEU A 34 8.66 -8.64 -0.62
CA LEU A 34 8.15 -8.93 0.71
C LEU A 34 7.69 -10.40 0.82
N ASP A 35 7.95 -11.01 1.97
CA ASP A 35 7.32 -12.26 2.36
C ASP A 35 5.84 -12.06 2.74
N ASP A 36 5.13 -13.15 3.04
CA ASP A 36 3.70 -13.06 3.34
C ASP A 36 3.40 -12.38 4.69
N ASP A 37 4.31 -12.42 5.66
CA ASP A 37 4.15 -11.73 6.94
C ASP A 37 4.25 -10.21 6.77
N ALA A 38 5.31 -9.74 6.10
CA ALA A 38 5.48 -8.33 5.78
C ALA A 38 4.34 -7.81 4.88
N LYS A 39 3.85 -8.62 3.94
CA LYS A 39 2.66 -8.27 3.15
C LYS A 39 1.42 -8.11 4.03
N ARG A 40 1.21 -8.96 5.03
CA ARG A 40 0.10 -8.82 6.00
C ARG A 40 0.24 -7.53 6.81
N THR A 41 1.44 -7.20 7.29
CA THR A 41 1.69 -5.95 8.00
C THR A 41 1.35 -4.73 7.14
N VAL A 42 1.78 -4.72 5.88
CA VAL A 42 1.44 -3.63 4.94
C VAL A 42 -0.06 -3.54 4.71
N LEU A 43 -0.75 -4.67 4.51
CA LEU A 43 -2.21 -4.69 4.34
C LEU A 43 -2.96 -4.19 5.59
N ALA A 44 -2.50 -4.54 6.79
CA ALA A 44 -3.07 -4.03 8.04
C ALA A 44 -2.91 -2.50 8.14
N ARG A 45 -1.71 -1.97 7.81
CA ARG A 45 -1.47 -0.52 7.76
C ARG A 45 -2.39 0.18 6.74
N ILE A 46 -2.58 -0.41 5.56
CA ILE A 46 -3.51 0.10 4.54
C ILE A 46 -4.94 0.17 5.09
N ALA A 47 -5.39 -0.86 5.80
CA ALA A 47 -6.72 -0.88 6.40
C ALA A 47 -6.89 0.28 7.41
N THR A 48 -5.91 0.53 8.27
CA THR A 48 -5.89 1.68 9.18
C THR A 48 -5.94 3.00 8.42
N ARG A 49 -5.13 3.17 7.36
CA ARG A 49 -5.10 4.39 6.51
C ARG A 49 -6.39 4.64 5.73
N ARG A 50 -7.23 3.62 5.54
CA ARG A 50 -8.54 3.73 4.88
C ARG A 50 -9.65 4.09 5.85
N ALA A 51 -9.48 3.79 7.14
CA ALA A 51 -10.44 4.09 8.19
C ALA A 51 -10.25 5.51 8.78
N ALA A 52 -9.11 6.15 8.52
CA ALA A 52 -8.82 7.54 8.85
C ALA A 52 -9.23 8.48 7.72
#